data_AF-A0A8S0FQZ3-F1
#
_entry.id   AF-A0A8S0FQZ3-F1
#
_cell.length_a   1.000
_cell.length_b   1.000
_cell.length_c   1.000
_cell.angle_alpha   90.00
_cell.angle_beta   90.00
_cell.angle_gamma   90.00
#
_symmetry.space_group_name_H-M   'P 1'
#
loop_
_entity.id
_entity.type
_entity.pdbx_description
1 polymer ?
#
loop_
_entity_poly.entity_id
_entity_poly.type
_entity_poly.pdbx_seq_one_letter_code
_entity_poly.pdbx_strand_id
1 'polypeptide(L)'
;MAAACEEQPFTSAANFFPPILFAQGDTPMGSAITKALDMVEERKREYRANGISYYRPWIFLITDGAPTDEWQAGRQQSVSGGRR
;
A
#
# COMPACT_ATOMS: atom_id res chain seq x y z
N MET A 1 14.22 7.97 -10.15
CA MET A 1 13.40 7.15 -9.23
C MET A 1 12.23 6.62 -10.03
N ALA A 2 12.05 5.30 -10.11
CA ALA A 2 10.83 4.72 -10.67
C ALA A 2 9.68 4.94 -9.68
N ALA A 3 8.54 5.44 -10.15
CA ALA A 3 7.36 5.67 -9.33
C ALA A 3 6.50 4.40 -9.28
N ALA A 4 6.01 4.03 -8.10
CA ALA A 4 5.04 2.96 -7.97
C ALA A 4 3.72 3.31 -8.69
N CYS A 5 3.28 2.43 -9.59
CA CYS A 5 2.02 2.55 -10.31
C CYS A 5 0.87 2.00 -9.47
N GLU A 6 -0.28 2.68 -9.50
CA GLU A 6 -1.53 2.18 -8.95
C GLU A 6 -2.32 1.52 -10.08
N GLU A 7 -2.36 0.18 -10.09
CA GLU A 7 -3.05 -0.58 -11.14
C GLU A 7 -4.58 -0.46 -11.05
N GLN A 8 -5.11 -0.33 -9.83
CA GLN A 8 -6.54 -0.12 -9.62
C GLN A 8 -6.80 0.57 -8.28
N PRO A 9 -7.85 1.40 -8.20
CA PRO A 9 -8.31 1.95 -6.93
C PRO A 9 -8.86 0.84 -6.03
N PHE A 10 -8.96 1.11 -4.72
CA PHE A 10 -9.61 0.18 -3.81
C PHE A 10 -11.04 -0.12 -4.27
N THR A 11 -11.36 -1.41 -4.35
CA THR A 11 -12.69 -1.93 -4.65
C THR A 11 -13.09 -2.99 -3.64
N SER A 12 -14.39 -3.21 -3.45
CA SER A 12 -14.86 -4.30 -2.61
C SER A 12 -14.53 -5.65 -3.26
N ALA A 13 -14.40 -6.70 -2.44
CA ALA A 13 -14.08 -8.04 -2.95
C ALA A 13 -15.10 -8.54 -3.99
N ALA A 14 -16.37 -8.15 -3.88
CA ALA A 14 -17.41 -8.52 -4.84
C ALA A 14 -17.23 -7.87 -6.22
N ASN A 15 -16.57 -6.72 -6.27
CA ASN A 15 -16.32 -5.95 -7.49
C ASN A 15 -14.85 -6.05 -7.95
N PHE A 16 -14.08 -6.96 -7.35
CA PHE A 16 -12.69 -7.16 -7.69
C PHE A 16 -12.58 -8.11 -8.89
N PHE A 17 -12.06 -7.57 -9.99
CA PHE A 17 -11.65 -8.35 -11.16
C PHE A 17 -10.14 -8.28 -11.26
N PRO A 18 -9.41 -9.41 -11.15
CA PRO A 18 -7.96 -9.39 -11.10
C PRO A 18 -7.39 -8.86 -12.43
N PRO A 19 -6.56 -7.80 -12.41
CA PRO A 19 -5.89 -7.32 -13.61
C PRO A 19 -4.78 -8.29 -14.03
N ILE A 20 -4.40 -8.24 -15.30
CA ILE A 20 -3.20 -8.94 -15.78
C ILE A 20 -1.99 -8.08 -15.41
N LEU A 21 -1.08 -8.64 -14.62
CA LEU A 21 0.13 -7.95 -14.15
C LEU A 21 1.33 -8.32 -15.03
N PHE A 22 2.17 -7.35 -15.36
CA PHE A 22 3.43 -7.52 -16.09
C PHE A 22 4.61 -7.03 -15.25
N ALA A 23 5.62 -7.87 -15.07
CA ALA A 23 6.84 -7.48 -14.38
C ALA A 23 7.66 -6.51 -15.25
N GLN A 24 8.04 -5.36 -14.70
CA GLN A 24 8.81 -4.32 -15.40
C GLN A 24 10.32 -4.38 -15.09
N GLY A 25 10.82 -5.52 -14.59
CA GLY A 25 12.25 -5.77 -14.35
C GLY A 25 12.82 -5.10 -13.09
N ASP A 26 12.33 -3.91 -12.73
CA ASP A 26 12.72 -3.19 -11.51
C ASP A 26 11.63 -3.29 -10.43
N THR A 27 12.04 -3.36 -9.15
CA THR A 27 11.13 -3.38 -7.99
C THR A 27 11.41 -2.19 -7.07
N PRO A 28 10.82 -1.01 -7.32
CA PRO A 28 10.99 0.19 -6.49
C PRO A 28 10.13 0.08 -5.21
N MET A 29 10.58 -0.76 -4.29
CA MET A 29 9.89 -1.18 -3.07
C MET A 29 9.61 -0.02 -2.09
N GLY A 30 10.58 0.86 -1.85
CA GLY A 30 10.42 2.04 -1.00
C GLY A 30 9.36 3.00 -1.52
N SER A 31 9.34 3.23 -2.85
CA SER A 31 8.29 4.01 -3.49
C SER A 31 6.90 3.36 -3.35
N ALA A 32 6.84 2.03 -3.47
CA ALA A 32 5.60 1.26 -3.34
C ALA A 32 5.04 1.28 -1.91
N ILE A 33 5.91 1.16 -0.90
CA ILE A 33 5.53 1.27 0.51
C ILE A 33 4.98 2.67 0.81
N THR A 34 5.67 3.72 0.35
CA THR A 34 5.23 5.11 0.57
C THR A 34 3.86 5.35 -0.05
N LYS A 35 3.68 4.96 -1.32
CA LYS A 35 2.39 5.06 -2.01
C LYS A 35 1.29 4.26 -1.30
N ALA A 36 1.60 3.04 -0.83
CA ALA A 36 0.65 2.22 -0.09
C ALA A 36 0.22 2.85 1.25
N LEU A 37 1.16 3.48 1.98
CA LEU A 37 0.85 4.20 3.21
C LEU A 37 -0.05 5.42 2.95
N ASP A 38 0.22 6.18 1.89
CA ASP A 38 -0.59 7.33 1.49
C ASP A 38 -2.03 6.92 1.15
N MET A 39 -2.20 5.87 0.34
CA MET A 39 -3.52 5.33 -0.04
C MET A 39 -4.31 4.86 1.20
N VAL A 40 -3.64 4.20 2.14
CA VAL A 40 -4.26 3.77 3.39
C VAL A 40 -4.68 4.96 4.24
N GLU A 41 -3.87 6.01 4.33
CA GLU A 41 -4.19 7.19 5.12
C GLU A 41 -5.36 7.98 4.51
N GLU A 42 -5.41 8.10 3.19
CA GLU A 42 -6.55 8.68 2.46
C GLU A 42 -7.84 7.92 2.76
N ARG A 43 -7.82 6.58 2.67
CA ARG A 43 -9.00 5.76 2.97
C ARG A 43 -9.45 5.87 4.43
N LYS A 44 -8.51 5.95 5.38
CA LYS A 44 -8.86 6.21 6.79
C LYS A 44 -9.55 7.56 6.95
N ARG A 45 -9.12 8.59 6.23
CA ARG A 45 -9.76 9.93 6.27
C ARG A 45 -11.18 9.86 5.73
N GLU A 46 -11.42 9.15 4.63
CA GLU A 46 -12.77 8.93 4.08
C GLU A 46 -13.69 8.20 5.08
N TYR A 47 -13.20 7.15 5.73
CA TYR A 47 -13.98 6.45 6.77
C TYR A 47 -14.28 7.35 7.97
N ARG A 48 -13.31 8.13 8.45
CA ARG A 48 -13.53 9.13 9.51
C ARG A 48 -14.58 10.17 9.13
N ALA A 49 -14.51 10.69 7.91
CA ALA A 49 -15.45 11.70 7.41
C ALA A 49 -16.89 11.17 7.32
N ASN A 50 -17.06 9.88 7.02
CA ASN A 50 -18.37 9.23 6.93
C ASN A 50 -18.84 8.58 8.26
N GLY A 51 -18.09 8.74 9.36
CA GLY A 51 -18.43 8.13 10.65
C GLY A 51 -18.34 6.59 10.68
N ILE A 52 -17.61 6.00 9.73
CA ILE A 52 -17.47 4.54 9.60
C ILE A 52 -16.30 4.10 10.49
N SER A 53 -16.56 3.16 11.40
CA SER A 53 -15.49 2.53 12.18
C SER A 53 -14.63 1.65 11.27
N TYR A 54 -13.30 1.74 11.43
CA TYR A 54 -12.36 0.95 10.66
C TYR A 54 -11.37 0.24 11.57
N TYR A 55 -10.98 -0.97 11.16
CA TYR A 55 -9.92 -1.72 11.82
C TYR A 55 -8.54 -1.25 11.35
N ARG A 56 -7.50 -1.72 12.03
CA ARG A 56 -6.12 -1.49 11.58
C ARG A 56 -5.90 -2.13 10.20
N PRO A 57 -5.63 -1.33 9.16
CA PRO A 57 -5.43 -1.85 7.82
C PRO A 57 -4.11 -2.62 7.76
N TRP A 58 -4.10 -3.69 6.96
CA TRP A 58 -2.92 -4.48 6.67
C TRP A 58 -2.44 -4.19 5.25
N ILE A 59 -1.13 -4.12 5.07
CA ILE A 59 -0.50 -3.96 3.76
C ILE A 59 0.28 -5.25 3.50
N PHE A 60 -0.01 -5.91 2.38
CA PHE A 60 0.74 -7.06 1.89
C PHE A 60 1.63 -6.59 0.74
N LEU A 61 2.91 -6.92 0.80
CA LEU A 61 3.87 -6.68 -0.27
C LEU A 61 4.23 -8.03 -0.90
N ILE A 62 3.97 -8.17 -2.19
CA ILE A 62 4.32 -9.35 -2.97
C ILE A 62 5.33 -8.91 -4.04
N THR A 63 6.51 -9.51 -4.05
CA THR A 63 7.62 -9.20 -4.97
C THR A 63 8.34 -10.48 -5.37
N ASP A 64 8.86 -10.54 -6.59
CA ASP A 64 9.64 -11.65 -7.15
C ASP A 64 11.15 -11.45 -7.01
N GLY A 65 11.62 -10.30 -6.49
CA GLY A 65 13.04 -9.98 -6.37
C GLY A 65 13.44 -9.12 -5.17
N ALA A 66 14.75 -8.86 -5.07
CA ALA A 66 15.36 -8.02 -4.05
C ALA A 66 15.08 -6.52 -4.31
N PRO A 67 14.96 -5.69 -3.26
CA PRO A 67 14.66 -4.27 -3.40
C PRO A 67 15.73 -3.53 -4.18
N THR A 68 15.30 -2.70 -5.14
CA THR A 68 16.19 -1.88 -5.97
C THR A 68 16.42 -0.47 -5.37
N ASP A 69 15.74 -0.13 -4.26
CA ASP A 69 15.77 1.18 -3.61
C ASP A 69 15.93 1.12 -2.08
N GLU A 70 16.16 2.27 -1.45
CA GLU A 70 16.33 2.43 0.02
C GLU A 70 15.00 2.20 0.77
N TRP A 71 14.54 0.96 0.83
CA TRP A 71 13.29 0.54 1.49
C TRP A 71 13.29 0.69 3.02
N GLN A 72 14.45 0.94 3.64
CA GLN A 72 14.58 0.99 5.10
C GLN A 72 13.82 2.19 5.74
N ALA A 73 13.63 3.28 4.99
CA ALA A 73 12.95 4.48 5.50
C ALA A 73 11.46 4.24 5.83
N GLY A 74 10.76 3.37 5.08
CA GLY A 74 9.33 3.05 5.33
C GLY A 74 9.09 2.18 6.57
N ARG A 75 10.12 1.51 7.07
CA ARG A 75 10.01 0.53 8.17
C ARG A 75 9.69 1.17 9.52
N GLN A 76 10.12 2.41 9.75
CA GLN A 76 9.90 3.12 11.02
C GLN A 76 8.45 3.63 11.15
N GLN A 77 7.76 3.92 10.05
CA GLN A 77 6.40 4.48 10.10
C GLN A 77 5.33 3.43 10.44
N SER A 78 5.58 2.14 10.19
CA SER A 78 4.59 1.07 10.39
C SER A 78 4.43 0.60 11.84
N VAL A 79 5.37 0.93 12.74
CA VAL A 79 5.45 0.36 14.11
C VAL A 79 4.78 1.24 15.19
N SER A 80 4.29 2.44 14.87
CA SER A 80 3.74 3.38 15.87
C SER A 80 2.31 3.08 16.34
N GLY A 81 1.67 2.01 15.85
CA GLY A 81 0.38 1.54 16.34
C GLY A 81 0.52 0.52 17.47
N GLY A 82 0.88 0.94 18.68
CA GLY A 82 0.81 0.09 19.90
C GLY A 82 -0.63 -0.19 20.34
N ARG A 83 -0.85 -1.33 21.01
CA ARG A 83 -2.14 -1.91 21.46
C ARG A 83 -2.99 -0.96 22.31
N ARG A 84 -4.29 -0.94 22.05
CA ARG A 84 -5.35 -0.84 23.06
C ARG A 84 -6.48 -1.78 22.64
#